data_AF-A0A7S7ZCM9-F1
#
_entry.id   AF-A0A7S7ZCM9-F1
#
_cell.length_a   1.000
_cell.length_b   1.000
_cell.length_c   1.000
_cell.angle_alpha   90.00
_cell.angle_beta   90.00
_cell.angle_gamma   90.00
#
_symmetry.space_group_name_H-M   'P 1'
#
loop_
_entity.id
_entity.type
_entity.pdbx_description
1 polymer ?
#
loop_
_entity_poly.entity_id
_entity_poly.type
_entity_poly.pdbx_seq_one_letter_code
_entity_poly.pdbx_strand_id
1 'polypeptide(L)'
;MKIRAHAESHVVELDDGSCWQIFPADLAATLSWKPETDLHLEPSADRMSSHVLVNAADRSRVRVMATGEPWPDGEVQNALKGG
;
A
#
# COMPACT_ATOMS: atom_id res chain seq x y z
N MET A 1 -7.20 -11.40 -3.23
CA MET A 1 -7.03 -10.48 -4.38
C MET A 1 -5.62 -10.65 -4.92
N LYS A 2 -5.36 -10.37 -6.18
CA LYS A 2 -4.03 -10.46 -6.80
C LYS A 2 -3.63 -9.14 -7.44
N ILE A 3 -2.32 -8.98 -7.65
CA ILE A 3 -1.78 -7.80 -8.32
C ILE A 3 -2.02 -7.95 -9.82
N ARG A 4 -2.81 -7.04 -10.37
CA ARG A 4 -3.07 -6.97 -11.80
C ARG A 4 -2.03 -6.14 -12.52
N ALA A 5 -1.66 -4.99 -11.95
CA ALA A 5 -0.60 -4.14 -12.46
C ALA A 5 0.07 -3.36 -11.34
N HIS A 6 1.36 -3.06 -11.52
CA HIS A 6 2.10 -2.14 -10.66
C HIS A 6 2.66 -1.03 -11.54
N ALA A 7 2.20 0.20 -11.32
CA ALA A 7 2.73 1.35 -12.01
C ALA A 7 3.98 1.86 -11.27
N GLU A 8 4.96 2.37 -12.01
CA GLU A 8 6.18 2.99 -11.44
C GLU A 8 5.86 4.14 -10.45
N SER A 9 4.64 4.67 -10.46
CA SER A 9 4.14 5.73 -9.59
C SER A 9 3.69 5.29 -8.20
N HIS A 10 4.16 4.14 -7.69
CA HIS A 10 3.80 3.64 -6.34
C HIS A 10 2.31 3.29 -6.20
N VAL A 11 1.69 2.85 -7.30
CA VAL A 11 0.27 2.49 -7.37
C VAL A 11 0.13 1.04 -7.78
N VAL A 12 -0.72 0.30 -7.06
CA VAL A 12 -1.08 -1.09 -7.34
C VAL A 12 -2.52 -1.13 -7.83
N GLU A 13 -2.73 -1.75 -8.98
CA GLU A 13 -4.05 -2.17 -9.44
C GLU A 13 -4.27 -3.63 -9.06
N LEU A 14 -5.38 -3.92 -8.40
CA LEU A 14 -5.80 -5.26 -8.02
C LEU A 14 -6.70 -5.90 -9.08
N ASP A 15 -6.88 -7.22 -9.02
CA ASP A 15 -7.69 -7.97 -9.99
C ASP A 15 -9.17 -7.56 -10.01
N ASP A 16 -9.69 -7.04 -8.90
CA ASP A 16 -11.06 -6.51 -8.79
C ASP A 16 -11.21 -5.12 -9.44
N GLY A 17 -10.13 -4.53 -9.94
CA GLY A 17 -10.11 -3.21 -10.58
C GLY A 17 -9.90 -2.04 -9.61
N SER A 18 -9.70 -2.32 -8.31
CA SER A 18 -9.37 -1.31 -7.32
C SER A 18 -7.91 -0.86 -7.44
N CYS A 19 -7.68 0.45 -7.30
CA CYS A 19 -6.34 1.05 -7.37
C CYS A 19 -5.95 1.67 -6.03
N TRP A 20 -4.73 1.38 -5.59
CA TRP A 20 -4.23 1.73 -4.26
C TRP A 20 -2.83 2.35 -4.34
N GLN A 21 -2.67 3.51 -3.72
CA GLN A 21 -1.37 4.17 -3.57
C GLN A 21 -0.66 3.64 -2.33
N ILE A 22 0.60 3.25 -2.48
CA ILE A 22 1.43 2.70 -1.40
C ILE A 22 2.01 3.86 -0.59
N PHE A 23 2.04 3.70 0.73
CA PHE A 23 2.68 4.67 1.60
C PHE A 23 4.17 4.79 1.28
N PRO A 24 4.72 6.00 1.09
CA PRO A 24 6.09 6.17 0.64
C PRO A 24 7.16 5.51 1.52
N ALA A 25 6.96 5.45 2.85
CA ALA A 25 7.90 4.78 3.74
C ALA A 25 7.88 3.25 3.62
N ASP A 26 6.77 2.69 3.15
CA ASP A 26 6.60 1.25 2.97
C ASP A 26 7.07 0.77 1.59
N LEU A 27 7.44 1.68 0.69
CA LEU A 27 8.03 1.33 -0.62
C LEU A 27 9.36 0.59 -0.51
N ALA A 28 10.13 0.89 0.54
CA ALA A 28 11.40 0.23 0.81
C ALA A 28 11.20 -1.18 1.40
N ALA A 29 10.01 -1.52 1.89
CA ALA A 29 9.68 -2.90 2.18
C ALA A 29 9.75 -3.63 0.85
N THR A 30 10.77 -4.47 0.68
CA THR A 30 10.99 -5.31 -0.51
C THR A 30 9.82 -6.25 -0.63
N LEU A 31 8.77 -5.75 -1.26
CA LEU A 31 7.48 -6.39 -1.24
C LEU A 31 7.45 -7.63 -2.14
N SER A 32 8.50 -7.87 -2.93
CA SER A 32 8.66 -9.03 -3.82
C SER A 32 7.34 -9.39 -4.51
N TRP A 33 6.61 -8.35 -4.88
CA TRP A 33 5.23 -8.42 -5.30
C TRP A 33 5.18 -9.00 -6.69
N LYS A 34 5.03 -10.32 -6.73
CA LYS A 34 4.77 -11.04 -7.96
C LYS A 34 3.28 -10.87 -8.29
N PRO A 35 2.91 -10.85 -9.57
CA PRO A 35 1.50 -10.86 -10.00
C PRO A 35 0.70 -12.01 -9.35
N GLU A 36 1.37 -13.11 -9.04
CA GLU A 36 0.82 -14.31 -8.41
C GLU A 36 0.58 -14.17 -6.90
N THR A 37 0.99 -13.06 -6.29
CA THR A 37 0.88 -12.82 -4.85
C THR A 37 -0.59 -12.66 -4.46
N ASP A 38 -1.05 -13.49 -3.54
CA ASP A 38 -2.35 -13.32 -2.90
C ASP A 38 -2.26 -12.24 -1.81
N LEU A 39 -3.06 -11.20 -2.00
CA LEU A 39 -3.20 -10.04 -1.14
C LEU A 39 -4.58 -10.02 -0.48
N HIS A 40 -4.57 -9.53 0.76
CA HIS A 40 -5.76 -9.17 1.52
C HIS A 40 -5.75 -7.67 1.77
N LEU A 41 -6.88 -7.02 1.56
CA LEU A 41 -7.09 -5.63 1.92
C LEU A 41 -7.83 -5.59 3.26
N GLU A 42 -7.27 -4.89 4.24
CA GLU A 42 -7.86 -4.70 5.56
C GLU A 42 -8.05 -3.20 5.83
N PRO A 43 -9.17 -2.79 6.45
CA PRO A 43 -9.33 -1.40 6.87
C PRO A 43 -8.29 -1.04 7.93
N SER A 44 -7.66 0.11 7.76
CA SER A 44 -6.69 0.63 8.71
C SER A 44 -7.40 1.47 9.76
N ALA A 45 -7.04 1.29 11.03
CA ALA A 45 -7.45 2.20 12.11
C ALA A 45 -6.47 3.39 12.24
N ASP A 46 -5.41 3.40 11.44
CA ASP A 46 -4.40 4.45 11.44
C ASP A 46 -4.93 5.72 10.77
N ARG A 47 -4.49 6.88 11.24
CA ARG A 47 -4.92 8.17 10.69
C ARG A 47 -4.26 8.48 9.34
N MET A 48 -3.10 7.90 9.07
CA MET A 48 -2.32 8.20 7.87
C MET A 48 -2.69 7.33 6.68
N SER A 49 -3.39 6.21 6.89
CA SER A 49 -3.74 5.24 5.87
C SER A 49 -5.19 4.82 5.99
N SER A 50 -5.87 4.66 4.87
CA SER A 50 -7.25 4.19 4.83
C SER A 50 -7.31 2.67 4.98
N HIS A 51 -6.36 1.97 4.35
CA HIS A 51 -6.32 0.50 4.32
C HIS A 51 -4.88 -0.01 4.42
N VAL A 52 -4.75 -1.31 4.66
CA VAL A 52 -3.49 -2.06 4.67
C VAL A 52 -3.59 -3.23 3.70
N LEU A 53 -2.62 -3.36 2.80
CA LEU A 53 -2.44 -4.57 2.00
C LEU A 53 -1.55 -5.55 2.74
N VAL A 54 -2.03 -6.78 2.91
CA VAL A 54 -1.33 -7.87 3.57
C VAL A 54 -1.06 -8.99 2.58
N ASN A 55 0.21 -9.36 2.44
CA ASN A 55 0.64 -10.51 1.66
C ASN A 55 0.32 -11.80 2.42
N ALA A 56 -0.52 -12.66 1.86
CA ALA A 56 -0.91 -13.91 2.48
C ALA A 56 0.26 -14.89 2.65
N ALA A 57 1.25 -14.85 1.76
CA ALA A 57 2.37 -15.79 1.75
C ALA A 57 3.39 -15.52 2.86
N ASP A 58 3.73 -14.25 3.11
CA ASP A 58 4.79 -13.85 4.03
C ASP A 58 4.26 -13.03 5.24
N ARG A 59 2.98 -12.63 5.22
CA ARG A 59 2.37 -11.75 6.23
C ARG A 59 2.97 -10.34 6.29
N SER A 60 3.84 -9.98 5.34
CA SER A 60 4.24 -8.61 5.07
C SER A 60 3.02 -7.72 4.84
N ARG A 61 3.07 -6.49 5.35
CA ARG A 61 1.97 -5.54 5.35
C ARG A 61 2.45 -4.17 4.90
N VAL A 62 1.64 -3.48 4.09
CA VAL A 62 1.91 -2.10 3.70
C VAL A 62 0.67 -1.24 3.75
N ARG A 63 0.87 0.00 4.14
CA ARG A 63 -0.19 0.99 4.23
C ARG A 63 -0.53 1.50 2.83
N VAL A 64 -1.83 1.63 2.57
CA VAL A 64 -2.33 2.13 1.30
C VAL A 64 -3.48 3.12 1.47
N MET A 65 -3.69 3.92 0.43
CA MET A 65 -4.87 4.77 0.27
C MET A 65 -5.45 4.63 -1.13
N ALA A 66 -6.75 4.92 -1.27
CA ALA A 66 -7.39 4.91 -2.57
C ALA A 66 -6.75 5.95 -3.49
N THR A 67 -6.56 5.61 -4.76
CA THR A 67 -6.00 6.55 -5.73
C THR A 67 -6.86 7.80 -5.84
N GLY A 68 -6.25 8.97 -5.62
CA GLY A 68 -6.93 10.27 -5.66
C GLY A 68 -7.24 10.86 -4.28
N GLU A 69 -7.02 10.12 -3.19
CA GLU A 69 -7.00 10.70 -1.85
C GLU A 69 -5.60 11.25 -1.52
N PRO A 70 -5.48 12.54 -1.15
CA PRO A 70 -4.18 13.12 -0.78
C PRO A 70 -3.71 12.53 0.55
N TRP A 71 -2.43 12.15 0.62
CA TRP A 71 -1.82 11.77 1.89
C TRP A 71 -1.88 12.95 2.87
N PRO A 72 -2.11 12.73 4.18
CA PRO A 72 -2.03 13.81 5.16
C PRO A 72 -0.56 14.26 5.28
N ASP A 73 -0.16 15.24 4.46
CA ASP A 73 1.23 15.70 4.27
C ASP A 73 1.98 15.98 5.58
N GLY A 74 1.27 16.55 6.58
CA GLY A 74 1.84 16.87 7.89
C GLY A 74 2.21 15.65 8.73
N GLU A 75 1.51 14.52 8.55
CA GLU A 75 1.77 13.27 9.26
C GLU A 75 2.80 12.41 8.51
N VAL A 76 2.77 12.41 7.18
CA VAL A 76 3.76 11.70 6.34
C VAL A 76 5.17 12.28 6.53
N GLN A 77 5.32 13.61 6.57
CA GLN A 77 6.63 14.22 6.82
C GLN A 77 7.17 13.92 8.22
N ASN A 78 6.30 13.83 9.23
CA ASN A 78 6.72 13.49 10.59
C ASN A 78 7.15 12.02 10.67
N ALA A 79 6.40 11.11 10.03
CA ALA A 79 6.73 9.69 9.95
C ALA A 79 8.05 9.43 9.21
N LEU A 80 8.33 10.19 8.14
CA LEU A 80 9.58 10.09 7.37
C LEU A 80 10.79 10.72 8.08
N LYS A 81 10.58 11.69 8.98
CA LYS A 81 11.67 12.36 9.73
C LYS A 81 12.13 11.60 10.97
N GLY A 82 11.37 10.61 11.45
CA GLY A 82 11.70 9.82 12.63
C GLY A 82 12.56 8.58 12.38
N GLY A 83 13.07 8.40 11.16
CA GLY A 83 13.93 7.27 10.75
C GLY A 83 15.40 7.50 11.04
#